data_AF-A0A9N9PFT0-F1
#
_entry.id   AF-A0A9N9PFT0-F1
#
_cell.length_a   1.000
_cell.length_b   1.000
_cell.length_c   1.000
_cell.angle_alpha   90.00
_cell.angle_beta   90.00
_cell.angle_gamma   90.00
#
_symmetry.space_group_name_H-M   'P 1'
#
loop_
_entity.id
_entity.type
_entity.pdbx_description
1 polymer ?
#
loop_
_entity_poly.entity_id
_entity_poly.type
_entity_poly.pdbx_seq_one_letter_code
_entity_poly.pdbx_strand_id
1 'polypeptide(L)'
;SETGYQVIQGVTYLDGTLLLQVAKWVNESALIIEQGLHLRLIYTNGTVNNIEVNYTFSLFNYEYLNLGIEFYALCQNYFLVIYYNKVNNTSLYQPLGLLITWNGEIKQSFDTLVLTIDPKDCKNKWTIEPFVVKNWLNELGRT
;
A
#
# COMPACT_ATOMS: atom_id res chain seq x y z
N SER A 1 26.09 -14.85 -3.67
CA SER A 1 25.46 -13.79 -2.87
C SER A 1 24.42 -14.45 -1.99
N GLU A 2 24.29 -14.04 -0.72
CA GLU A 2 23.26 -14.60 0.16
C GLU A 2 21.88 -14.14 -0.33
N THR A 3 21.12 -15.07 -0.90
CA THR A 3 19.70 -14.92 -1.23
C THR A 3 18.86 -14.97 0.05
N GLY A 4 19.10 -14.01 0.95
CA GLY A 4 18.37 -13.83 2.21
C GLY A 4 17.18 -12.89 2.06
N TYR A 5 16.29 -12.92 3.05
CA TYR A 5 15.23 -11.91 3.19
C TYR A 5 15.85 -10.54 3.53
N GLN A 6 15.38 -9.50 2.85
CA GLN A 6 15.83 -8.12 3.04
C GLN A 6 14.63 -7.21 3.31
N VAL A 7 14.85 -6.14 4.08
CA VAL A 7 13.86 -5.08 4.26
C VAL A 7 13.86 -4.20 3.02
N ILE A 8 12.71 -4.02 2.40
CA ILE A 8 12.56 -3.25 1.15
C ILE A 8 11.98 -1.86 1.42
N GLN A 9 10.97 -1.79 2.29
CA GLN A 9 10.32 -0.54 2.68
C GLN A 9 9.93 -0.61 4.16
N GLY A 10 9.86 0.55 4.81
CA GLY A 10 9.33 0.67 6.16
C GLY A 10 8.59 1.98 6.38
N VAL A 11 7.57 1.95 7.24
CA VAL A 11 6.85 3.12 7.73
C VAL A 11 6.74 3.08 9.25
N THR A 12 6.69 4.26 9.86
CA THR A 12 6.63 4.42 11.32
C THR A 12 5.29 5.01 11.73
N TYR A 13 4.63 4.37 12.68
CA TYR A 13 3.43 4.87 13.34
C TYR A 13 3.77 5.93 14.38
N LEU A 14 2.79 6.75 14.76
CA LEU A 14 2.98 7.82 15.75
C LEU A 14 3.39 7.30 17.14
N ASP A 15 3.02 6.07 17.48
CA ASP A 15 3.40 5.41 18.73
C ASP A 15 4.82 4.81 18.70
N GLY A 16 5.52 4.94 17.57
CA GLY A 16 6.86 4.38 17.34
C GLY A 16 6.87 2.94 16.81
N THR A 17 5.71 2.31 16.64
CA THR A 17 5.61 0.99 15.98
C THR A 17 6.07 1.10 14.53
N LEU A 18 6.85 0.12 14.05
CA LEU A 18 7.31 0.05 12.66
C LEU A 18 6.52 -1.01 11.89
N LEU A 19 6.10 -0.70 10.68
CA LEU A 19 5.66 -1.69 9.69
C LEU A 19 6.72 -1.80 8.61
N LEU A 20 7.28 -3.00 8.44
CA LEU A 20 8.32 -3.30 7.47
C LEU A 20 7.79 -4.27 6.42
N GLN A 21 8.10 -4.00 5.16
CA GLN A 21 8.06 -5.00 4.10
C GLN A 21 9.40 -5.72 4.03
N VAL A 22 9.33 -7.05 4.10
CA VAL A 22 10.47 -7.94 3.93
C VAL A 22 10.25 -8.72 2.65
N ALA A 23 11.27 -8.89 1.83
CA ALA A 23 11.16 -9.70 0.63
C ALA A 23 12.48 -10.44 0.34
N LYS A 24 12.36 -11.57 -0.33
CA LYS A 24 13.50 -12.27 -0.90
C LYS A 24 13.69 -11.93 -2.37
N TRP A 25 14.94 -11.70 -2.76
CA TRP A 25 15.31 -11.58 -4.17
C TRP A 25 15.18 -12.91 -4.90
N VAL A 26 14.40 -12.91 -5.98
CA VAL A 26 14.35 -14.05 -6.92
C VAL A 26 15.36 -13.82 -8.03
N ASN A 27 15.55 -12.57 -8.46
CA ASN A 27 16.57 -12.18 -9.42
C ASN A 27 17.08 -10.76 -9.11
N GLU A 28 18.28 -10.68 -8.51
CA GLU A 28 18.91 -9.40 -8.15
C GLU A 28 19.21 -8.53 -9.38
N SER A 29 19.63 -9.14 -10.51
CA SER A 29 19.95 -8.39 -11.73
C SER A 29 18.73 -7.76 -12.40
N ALA A 30 17.57 -8.40 -12.27
CA ALA A 30 16.30 -7.91 -12.81
C ALA A 30 15.47 -7.11 -11.78
N LEU A 31 15.97 -6.96 -10.55
CA LEU A 31 15.25 -6.34 -9.43
C LEU A 31 13.86 -6.97 -9.21
N ILE A 32 13.80 -8.30 -9.23
CA ILE A 32 12.56 -9.07 -9.02
C ILE A 32 12.60 -9.72 -7.64
N ILE A 33 11.57 -9.43 -6.85
CA ILE A 33 11.34 -10.05 -5.54
C ILE A 33 10.32 -11.19 -5.65
N GLU A 34 10.26 -12.02 -4.61
CA GLU A 34 9.25 -13.07 -4.52
C GLU A 34 7.84 -12.46 -4.50
N GLN A 35 6.89 -13.17 -5.11
CA GLN A 35 5.49 -12.77 -5.04
C GLN A 35 4.93 -13.11 -3.66
N GLY A 36 4.57 -12.07 -2.94
CA GLY A 36 4.03 -12.18 -1.59
C GLY A 36 4.24 -10.89 -0.83
N LEU A 37 3.24 -10.50 -0.05
CA LEU A 37 3.34 -9.36 0.84
C LEU A 37 3.76 -9.86 2.22
N HIS A 38 5.07 -9.96 2.47
CA HIS A 38 5.59 -10.36 3.78
C HIS A 38 5.84 -9.11 4.63
N LEU A 39 5.05 -8.94 5.66
CA LEU A 39 5.05 -7.75 6.50
C LEU A 39 5.41 -8.10 7.95
N ARG A 40 6.10 -7.18 8.62
CA ARG A 40 6.42 -7.28 10.05
C ARG A 40 6.04 -6.00 10.77
N LEU A 41 5.26 -6.12 11.84
CA LEU A 41 5.09 -5.08 12.85
C LEU A 41 6.15 -5.26 13.93
N ILE A 42 6.90 -4.21 14.21
CA ILE A 42 7.88 -4.16 15.31
C ILE A 42 7.38 -3.12 16.31
N TYR A 43 7.00 -3.57 17.48
CA TYR A 43 6.52 -2.72 18.56
C TYR A 43 7.69 -2.08 19.30
N THR A 44 7.43 -0.97 19.98
CA THR A 44 8.45 -0.24 20.76
C THR A 44 9.04 -1.05 21.92
N ASN A 45 8.33 -2.10 22.37
CA ASN A 45 8.83 -3.05 23.37
C ASN A 45 9.72 -4.16 22.76
N GLY A 46 10.00 -4.12 21.46
CA GLY A 46 10.83 -5.10 20.73
C GLY A 46 10.08 -6.36 20.27
N THR A 47 8.80 -6.50 20.58
CA THR A 47 7.98 -7.60 20.07
C THR A 47 7.80 -7.48 18.56
N VAL A 48 7.80 -8.62 17.86
CA VAL A 48 7.58 -8.67 16.41
C VAL A 48 6.34 -9.50 16.12
N ASN A 49 5.45 -8.98 15.28
CA ASN A 49 4.32 -9.70 14.73
C ASN A 49 4.43 -9.79 13.20
N ASN A 50 4.27 -10.98 12.64
CA ASN A 50 4.22 -11.16 11.20
C ASN A 50 2.79 -10.94 10.71
N ILE A 51 2.63 -10.19 9.63
CA ILE A 51 1.32 -10.00 8.99
C ILE A 51 1.30 -10.77 7.68
N GLU A 52 0.32 -11.65 7.55
CA GLU A 52 0.00 -12.33 6.31
C GLU A 52 -1.22 -11.66 5.66
N VAL A 53 -1.07 -11.19 4.44
CA VAL A 53 -2.17 -10.60 3.67
C VAL A 53 -2.55 -11.57 2.57
N ASN A 54 -3.78 -12.09 2.61
CA ASN A 54 -4.31 -12.94 1.56
C ASN A 54 -4.79 -12.10 0.36
N TYR A 55 -3.84 -11.53 -0.38
CA TYR A 55 -4.09 -10.78 -1.60
C TYR A 55 -3.04 -11.08 -2.65
N THR A 56 -3.46 -11.27 -3.89
CA THR A 56 -2.55 -11.50 -5.02
C THR A 56 -2.46 -10.24 -5.87
N PHE A 57 -1.35 -9.53 -5.75
CA PHE A 57 -1.02 -8.41 -6.63
C PHE A 57 -0.54 -8.92 -7.99
N SER A 58 -0.76 -8.13 -9.04
CA SER A 58 -0.23 -8.43 -10.38
C SER A 58 1.29 -8.49 -10.36
N LEU A 59 1.89 -9.39 -11.16
CA LEU A 59 3.33 -9.64 -11.27
C LEU A 59 4.19 -8.38 -11.34
N PHE A 60 3.76 -7.39 -12.13
CA PHE A 60 4.54 -6.17 -12.31
C PHE A 60 4.76 -5.40 -10.98
N ASN A 61 3.93 -5.61 -9.94
CA ASN A 61 4.15 -4.99 -8.62
C ASN A 61 5.36 -5.57 -7.87
N TYR A 62 5.88 -6.71 -8.32
CA TYR A 62 7.06 -7.39 -7.76
C TYR A 62 8.27 -7.29 -8.71
N GLU A 63 8.05 -6.70 -9.88
CA GLU A 63 9.07 -6.33 -10.84
C GLU A 63 9.35 -4.84 -10.60
N TYR A 64 10.61 -4.45 -10.44
CA TYR A 64 11.01 -3.07 -10.13
C TYR A 64 10.71 -2.61 -8.69
N LEU A 65 11.78 -2.44 -7.91
CA LEU A 65 11.81 -2.02 -6.49
C LEU A 65 10.91 -0.84 -6.07
N ASN A 66 10.58 0.06 -6.99
CA ASN A 66 10.13 1.41 -6.66
C ASN A 66 8.74 1.77 -7.21
N LEU A 67 8.04 0.85 -7.88
CA LEU A 67 6.81 1.19 -8.61
C LEU A 67 5.60 0.29 -8.29
N GLY A 68 5.78 -0.75 -7.48
CA GLY A 68 4.74 -1.75 -7.29
C GLY A 68 3.82 -1.46 -6.12
N ILE A 69 4.37 -1.32 -4.93
CA ILE A 69 3.60 -1.32 -3.69
C ILE A 69 4.15 -0.27 -2.75
N GLU A 70 3.29 0.62 -2.26
CA GLU A 70 3.62 1.63 -1.27
C GLU A 70 2.78 1.42 -0.01
N PHE A 71 3.39 1.64 1.16
CA PHE A 71 2.70 1.58 2.45
C PHE A 71 2.58 2.95 3.07
N TYR A 72 1.46 3.17 3.76
CA TYR A 72 1.24 4.33 4.60
C TYR A 72 0.76 3.85 5.97
N ALA A 73 1.53 4.16 7.01
CA ALA A 73 1.11 3.98 8.39
C ALA A 73 -0.05 4.93 8.69
N LEU A 74 -1.12 4.42 9.29
CA LEU A 74 -2.30 5.21 9.65
C LEU A 74 -2.39 5.32 11.18
N CYS A 75 -3.13 6.29 11.72
CA CYS A 75 -3.20 6.52 13.17
C CYS A 75 -3.78 5.37 14.03
N GLN A 76 -4.27 4.30 13.42
CA GLN A 76 -4.89 3.15 14.09
C GLN A 76 -4.15 1.86 13.68
N ASN A 77 -4.63 0.70 14.14
CA ASN A 77 -4.09 -0.62 13.79
C ASN A 77 -4.37 -1.02 12.32
N TYR A 78 -4.12 -0.08 11.41
CA TYR A 78 -4.36 -0.16 9.98
C TYR A 78 -3.18 0.42 9.22
N PHE A 79 -3.01 -0.02 8.00
CA PHE A 79 -2.16 0.61 7.00
C PHE A 79 -2.90 0.64 5.68
N LEU A 80 -2.55 1.63 4.85
CA LEU A 80 -2.95 1.64 3.46
C LEU A 80 -1.83 1.05 2.63
N VAL A 81 -2.21 0.17 1.71
CA VAL A 81 -1.38 -0.27 0.61
C VAL A 81 -1.86 0.42 -0.66
N ILE A 82 -0.99 1.16 -1.33
CA ILE A 82 -1.21 1.58 -2.71
C ILE A 82 -0.44 0.64 -3.61
N TYR A 83 -1.09 0.16 -4.66
CA TYR A 83 -0.48 -0.70 -5.67
C TYR A 83 -1.03 -0.31 -7.04
N TYR A 84 -0.41 -0.77 -8.12
CA TYR A 84 -0.95 -0.47 -9.44
C TYR A 84 -1.57 -1.71 -10.08
N ASN A 85 -2.49 -1.46 -11.00
CA ASN A 85 -3.01 -2.50 -11.87
C ASN A 85 -3.00 -2.01 -13.31
N LYS A 86 -2.69 -2.93 -14.23
CA LYS A 86 -2.66 -2.61 -15.65
C LYS A 86 -4.08 -2.39 -16.14
N VAL A 87 -4.31 -1.25 -16.81
CA VAL A 87 -5.60 -0.99 -17.43
C VAL A 87 -5.72 -1.84 -18.69
N ASN A 88 -6.77 -2.67 -18.77
CA ASN A 88 -6.96 -3.65 -19.85
C ASN A 88 -6.75 -3.04 -21.24
N ASN A 89 -5.99 -3.75 -22.08
CA ASN A 89 -5.67 -3.37 -23.46
C ASN A 89 -4.92 -2.02 -23.61
N THR A 90 -4.24 -1.55 -22.56
CA THR A 90 -3.39 -0.36 -22.62
C THR A 90 -1.99 -0.63 -22.05
N SER A 91 -1.08 0.33 -22.25
CA SER A 91 0.21 0.40 -21.55
C SER A 91 0.13 1.19 -20.24
N LEU A 92 -1.07 1.58 -19.82
CA LEU A 92 -1.28 2.41 -18.63
C LEU A 92 -1.51 1.55 -17.40
N TYR A 93 -1.11 2.10 -16.26
CA TYR A 93 -1.34 1.53 -14.94
C TYR A 93 -2.16 2.52 -14.12
N GLN A 94 -3.16 2.02 -13.39
CA GLN A 94 -3.95 2.83 -12.48
C GLN A 94 -3.58 2.48 -11.03
N PRO A 95 -3.45 3.47 -10.13
CA PRO A 95 -3.29 3.20 -8.72
C PRO A 95 -4.60 2.65 -8.15
N LEU A 96 -4.46 1.70 -7.24
CA LEU A 96 -5.50 1.10 -6.43
C LEU A 96 -5.04 1.12 -4.98
N GLY A 97 -6.00 1.13 -4.06
CA GLY A 97 -5.72 1.12 -2.61
C GLY A 97 -6.36 -0.08 -1.92
N LEU A 98 -5.69 -0.60 -0.88
CA LEU A 98 -6.25 -1.53 0.10
C LEU A 98 -6.06 -0.97 1.51
N LEU A 99 -7.16 -0.87 2.28
CA LEU A 99 -7.09 -0.62 3.71
C LEU A 99 -6.99 -1.96 4.44
N ILE A 100 -5.89 -2.18 5.14
CA ILE A 100 -5.55 -3.45 5.76
C ILE A 100 -5.33 -3.26 7.26
N THR A 101 -5.82 -4.18 8.07
CA THR A 101 -5.60 -4.21 9.52
C THR A 101 -4.21 -4.77 9.87
N TRP A 102 -3.75 -4.54 11.09
CA TRP A 102 -2.56 -5.20 11.66
C TRP A 102 -2.66 -6.72 11.77
N ASN A 103 -3.84 -7.31 11.54
CA ASN A 103 -4.03 -8.76 11.47
C ASN A 103 -4.04 -9.27 10.01
N GLY A 104 -3.78 -8.41 9.03
CA GLY A 104 -3.73 -8.77 7.61
C GLY A 104 -5.09 -8.82 6.92
N GLU A 105 -6.17 -8.50 7.63
CA GLU A 105 -7.51 -8.46 7.06
C GLU A 105 -7.71 -7.21 6.19
N ILE A 106 -8.15 -7.39 4.95
CA ILE A 106 -8.52 -6.31 4.03
C ILE A 106 -9.94 -5.86 4.36
N LYS A 107 -10.10 -4.60 4.77
CA LYS A 107 -11.41 -4.02 5.08
C LYS A 107 -12.08 -3.37 3.88
N GLN A 108 -11.28 -2.78 3.00
CA GLN A 108 -11.79 -2.03 1.87
C GLN A 108 -10.77 -1.93 0.74
N SER A 109 -11.27 -1.88 -0.49
CA SER A 109 -10.50 -1.56 -1.70
C SER A 109 -10.97 -0.26 -2.33
N PHE A 110 -10.07 0.43 -3.01
CA PHE A 110 -10.33 1.74 -3.60
C PHE A 110 -9.74 1.81 -5.02
N ASP A 111 -10.48 2.41 -5.95
CA ASP A 111 -9.93 2.87 -7.23
C ASP A 111 -9.40 4.29 -7.00
N THR A 112 -8.09 4.54 -7.17
CA THR A 112 -7.51 5.77 -6.62
C THR A 112 -6.70 6.61 -7.59
N LEU A 113 -7.05 7.89 -7.65
CA LEU A 113 -6.10 9.00 -7.61
C LEU A 113 -6.14 9.54 -6.17
N VAL A 114 -5.38 8.94 -5.25
CA VAL A 114 -5.31 9.44 -3.87
C VAL A 114 -4.49 10.73 -3.88
N LEU A 115 -5.14 11.88 -4.01
CA LEU A 115 -4.43 13.16 -4.05
C LEU A 115 -4.07 13.71 -2.66
N THR A 116 -4.70 13.24 -1.58
CA THR A 116 -4.38 13.68 -0.20
C THR A 116 -4.88 12.67 0.83
N ILE A 117 -4.03 11.76 1.28
CA ILE A 117 -4.21 11.14 2.60
C ILE A 117 -3.32 11.91 3.55
N ASP A 118 -3.92 12.55 4.55
CA ASP A 118 -3.16 13.07 5.68
C ASP A 118 -2.87 11.89 6.61
N PRO A 119 -1.62 11.42 6.72
CA PRO A 119 -1.27 10.30 7.58
C PRO A 119 -1.47 10.62 9.07
N LYS A 120 -1.71 11.89 9.41
CA LYS A 120 -1.83 12.41 10.79
C LYS A 120 -3.26 12.70 11.22
N ASP A 121 -4.28 12.52 10.36
CA ASP A 121 -5.67 12.73 10.77
C ASP A 121 -6.22 11.55 11.57
N CYS A 122 -6.01 11.61 12.89
CA CYS A 122 -6.40 10.58 13.83
C CYS A 122 -7.81 10.79 14.44
N LYS A 123 -8.60 11.79 14.00
CA LYS A 123 -9.76 12.30 14.77
C LYS A 123 -11.15 11.95 14.24
N ASN A 124 -11.27 10.94 13.37
CA ASN A 124 -12.51 10.57 12.66
C ASN A 124 -12.83 11.51 11.49
N LYS A 125 -12.38 11.13 10.29
CA LYS A 125 -13.11 11.26 9.02
C LYS A 125 -12.25 10.70 7.89
N TRP A 126 -12.28 9.38 7.70
CA TRP A 126 -12.01 8.82 6.37
C TRP A 126 -13.20 9.15 5.47
N THR A 127 -13.39 10.44 5.16
CA THR A 127 -14.35 10.85 4.13
C THR A 127 -13.65 10.60 2.81
N ILE A 128 -13.77 9.38 2.31
CA ILE A 128 -13.51 9.11 0.91
C ILE A 128 -14.72 9.70 0.19
N GLU A 129 -14.62 10.97 -0.19
CA GLU A 129 -15.73 11.71 -0.77
C GLU A 129 -16.11 11.11 -2.14
N PRO A 130 -17.35 10.58 -2.30
CA PRO A 130 -17.84 10.11 -3.60
C PRO A 130 -17.97 11.22 -4.66
N PHE A 131 -17.83 12.48 -4.23
CA PHE A 131 -18.05 13.70 -5.03
C PHE A 131 -16.95 13.97 -6.08
N VAL A 132 -15.76 13.36 -5.93
CA VAL A 132 -14.61 13.56 -6.84
C VAL A 132 -14.82 12.89 -8.20
N VAL A 133 -15.73 11.90 -8.31
CA VAL A 133 -15.98 11.16 -9.56
C VAL A 133 -17.05 11.80 -10.46
N LYS A 134 -17.84 12.77 -9.99
CA LYS A 134 -19.01 13.27 -10.76
C LYS A 134 -19.08 14.77 -11.04
N ASN A 135 -18.45 15.64 -10.25
CA ASN A 135 -18.70 17.09 -10.35
C ASN A 135 -17.65 17.92 -11.09
N TRP A 136 -16.59 17.31 -11.63
CA TRP A 136 -15.65 18.02 -12.49
C TRP A 136 -16.14 18.23 -13.94
N LEU A 137 -17.20 17.55 -14.39
CA LEU A 137 -17.70 17.68 -15.77
C LEU A 137 -18.93 18.60 -15.94
N ASN A 138 -19.59 19.09 -14.88
CA ASN A 138 -20.83 19.86 -15.03
C ASN A 138 -20.91 21.22 -14.32
N GLU A 139 -19.96 21.64 -13.48
CA GLU A 139 -20.08 22.92 -12.76
C GLU A 139 -18.88 23.88 -12.93
N LEU A 140 -18.24 23.83 -14.12
CA LEU A 140 -17.81 25.06 -14.79
C LEU A 140 -19.01 25.56 -15.60
N GLY A 141 -19.86 26.34 -14.93
CA GLY A 141 -21.06 26.93 -15.52
C GLY A 141 -20.81 27.55 -16.90
N ARG A 142 -21.46 26.96 -17.90
CA ARG A 142 -22.13 27.72 -18.96
C ARG A 142 -23.62 27.40 -18.88
N THR A 143 -24.33 28.43 -18.43
CA THR A 143 -25.79 28.69 -18.37
C THR A 143 -26.64 27.78 -17.51
#